data_AF-A0A952FPU2-F1
#
_entry.id   AF-A0A952FPU2-F1
#
_cell.length_a   1.000
_cell.length_b   1.000
_cell.length_c   1.000
_cell.angle_alpha   90.00
_cell.angle_beta   90.00
_cell.angle_gamma   90.00
#
_symmetry.space_group_name_H-M   'P 1'
#
loop_
_entity.id
_entity.type
_entity.pdbx_description
1 polymer ?
#
loop_
_entity_poly.entity_id
_entity_poly.type
_entity_poly.pdbx_seq_one_letter_code
_entity_poly.pdbx_strand_id
1 'polypeptide(L)'
;MAELGRLSEQLQCKLILLSGRSLVLRVSLLALLLFCAVVAGANLAPKEEKERIAVRVNCLTQQDMEAGGFFWVDRDRAMVLATVQDRVFQVSRVLRQVQTSLSSVLHVMFPLDGAPTTLAGLLAKFRSASNVKELVRQQLVAGVKAALSLVRVHRPDVDLAAVATGPPPRPDGGEWNMRPHYAAVRQYAEQIVDLFEQRAQAILQNR
;
A
#
# COMPACT_ATOMS: atom_id res chain seq x y z
N MET A 1 -1.83 16.82 9.19
CA MET A 1 -0.78 17.85 8.91
C MET A 1 0.34 17.81 9.95
N ALA A 2 0.02 17.79 11.25
CA ALA A 2 1.02 17.81 12.34
C ALA A 2 2.00 16.61 12.33
N GLU A 3 1.54 15.39 12.02
CA GLU A 3 2.41 14.20 12.04
C GLU A 3 3.45 14.17 10.91
N LEU A 4 3.11 14.67 9.72
CA LEU A 4 4.04 14.76 8.58
C LEU A 4 5.12 15.82 8.83
N GLY A 5 4.78 16.93 9.49
CA GLY A 5 5.75 17.92 9.94
C GLY A 5 6.73 17.34 10.97
N ARG A 6 6.21 16.57 11.94
CA ARG A 6 7.02 15.91 12.98
C ARG A 6 7.97 14.85 12.42
N LEU A 7 7.53 14.09 11.41
CA LEU A 7 8.37 13.11 10.72
C LEU A 7 9.45 13.77 9.85
N SER A 8 9.14 14.92 9.24
CA SER A 8 10.13 15.73 8.51
C SER A 8 11.24 16.26 9.43
N GLU A 9 10.88 16.80 10.60
CA GLU A 9 11.85 17.26 11.61
C GLU A 9 12.70 16.11 12.19
N GLN A 10 12.09 14.95 12.44
CA GLN A 10 12.83 13.78 12.92
C GLN A 10 13.80 13.20 11.88
N LEU A 11 13.51 13.32 10.59
CA LEU A 11 14.39 12.91 9.51
C LEU A 11 15.59 13.85 9.36
N GLN A 12 15.40 15.16 9.54
CA GLN A 12 16.48 16.14 9.53
C GLN A 12 17.50 15.90 10.66
N CYS A 13 17.03 15.55 11.87
CA CYS A 13 17.92 15.30 13.01
C CYS A 13 18.69 13.97 12.94
N LYS A 14 18.18 12.96 12.23
CA LYS A 14 18.83 11.63 12.16
C LYS A 14 19.83 11.48 11.01
N LEU A 15 19.76 12.32 9.97
CA LEU A 15 20.69 12.26 8.85
C LEU A 15 22.12 12.66 9.25
N ILE A 16 22.28 13.49 10.29
CA ILE A 16 23.57 14.01 10.76
C ILE A 16 24.36 12.98 11.60
N LEU A 17 23.69 11.97 12.18
CA LEU A 17 24.30 11.02 13.13
C LEU A 17 24.86 9.71 12.49
N LEU A 18 24.77 9.55 11.17
CA LEU A 18 25.03 8.27 10.50
C LEU A 18 26.45 8.07 9.95
N SER A 19 27.43 8.89 10.34
CA SER A 19 28.82 8.74 9.86
C SER A 19 29.58 7.52 10.42
N GLY A 20 28.99 6.74 11.32
CA GLY A 20 29.77 5.86 12.21
C GLY A 20 29.75 4.33 12.05
N ARG A 21 28.72 3.63 11.52
CA ARG A 21 28.64 2.16 11.72
C ARG A 21 28.00 1.32 10.59
N SER A 22 28.66 0.18 10.31
CA SER A 22 28.25 -1.04 9.56
C SER A 22 27.91 -0.93 8.07
N LEU A 23 28.55 -1.80 7.25
CA LEU A 23 28.35 -1.95 5.80
C LEU A 23 26.90 -2.28 5.42
N VAL A 24 26.19 -3.06 6.25
CA VAL A 24 24.78 -3.44 6.03
C VAL A 24 23.85 -2.24 6.22
N LEU A 25 24.19 -1.35 7.16
CA LEU A 25 23.47 -0.10 7.36
C LEU A 25 23.70 0.83 6.16
N ARG A 26 24.92 0.87 5.61
CA ARG A 26 25.26 1.66 4.41
C ARG A 26 24.52 1.18 3.16
N VAL A 27 24.39 -0.14 2.94
CA VAL A 27 23.64 -0.68 1.79
C VAL A 27 22.15 -0.40 1.92
N SER A 28 21.58 -0.60 3.11
CA SER A 28 20.17 -0.26 3.37
C SER A 28 19.90 1.25 3.26
N LEU A 29 20.84 2.08 3.71
CA LEU A 29 20.78 3.54 3.58
C LEU A 29 20.91 3.97 2.13
N LEU A 30 21.82 3.36 1.35
CA LEU A 30 21.97 3.63 -0.09
C LEU A 30 20.73 3.21 -0.85
N ALA A 31 20.13 2.05 -0.55
CA ALA A 31 18.87 1.62 -1.15
C ALA A 31 17.72 2.57 -0.79
N LEU A 32 17.65 3.03 0.47
CA LEU A 32 16.67 4.01 0.91
C LEU A 32 16.90 5.37 0.25
N LEU A 33 18.15 5.83 0.12
CA LEU A 33 18.52 7.07 -0.54
C LEU A 33 18.28 7.01 -2.05
N LEU A 34 18.54 5.87 -2.68
CA LEU A 34 18.23 5.61 -4.09
C LEU A 34 16.71 5.56 -4.31
N PHE A 35 15.97 4.88 -3.43
CA PHE A 35 14.51 4.86 -3.47
C PHE A 35 13.94 6.27 -3.27
N CYS A 36 14.42 7.00 -2.26
CA CYS A 36 14.05 8.40 -2.04
C CYS A 36 14.45 9.29 -3.21
N ALA A 37 15.60 9.08 -3.86
CA ALA A 37 16.04 9.85 -5.03
C ALA A 37 15.19 9.57 -6.27
N VAL A 38 14.83 8.30 -6.51
CA VAL A 38 13.92 7.90 -7.59
C VAL A 38 12.52 8.47 -7.34
N VAL A 39 12.01 8.33 -6.12
CA VAL A 39 10.68 8.83 -5.71
C VAL A 39 10.63 10.36 -5.67
N ALA A 40 11.74 11.02 -5.33
CA ALA A 40 11.87 12.47 -5.39
C ALA A 40 12.04 13.01 -6.82
N GLY A 41 12.11 12.14 -7.84
CA GLY A 41 12.27 12.55 -9.23
C GLY A 41 13.69 12.97 -9.63
N ALA A 42 14.68 12.83 -8.74
CA ALA A 42 16.06 13.29 -8.96
C ALA A 42 16.78 12.59 -10.13
N ASN A 43 16.25 11.46 -10.62
CA ASN A 43 16.86 10.66 -11.68
C ASN A 43 15.95 10.38 -12.90
N LEU A 44 14.69 10.84 -12.90
CA LEU A 44 13.74 10.47 -13.97
C LEU A 44 13.68 11.53 -15.09
N ALA A 45 13.85 12.81 -14.76
CA ALA A 45 13.89 13.90 -15.74
C ALA A 45 14.56 15.17 -15.17
N PRO A 46 15.90 15.23 -15.09
CA PRO A 46 16.62 16.35 -14.46
C PRO A 46 16.41 17.70 -15.16
N LYS A 47 16.10 17.70 -16.47
CA LYS A 47 15.76 18.92 -17.22
C LYS A 47 14.39 19.47 -16.80
N GLU A 48 13.38 18.61 -16.74
CA GLU A 48 12.02 19.00 -16.32
C GLU A 48 11.97 19.44 -14.85
N GLU A 49 12.75 18.79 -13.98
CA GLU A 49 12.92 19.22 -12.59
C GLU A 49 13.49 20.65 -12.55
N LYS A 50 14.59 20.89 -13.26
CA LYS A 50 15.23 22.22 -13.29
C LYS A 50 14.30 23.30 -13.85
N GLU A 51 13.53 23.00 -14.89
CA GLU A 51 12.55 23.93 -15.48
C GLU A 51 11.42 24.25 -14.50
N ARG A 52 10.79 23.25 -13.87
CA ARG A 52 9.77 23.50 -12.83
C ARG A 52 10.31 24.34 -11.69
N ILE A 53 11.52 24.04 -11.21
CA ILE A 53 12.13 24.75 -10.09
C ILE A 53 12.45 26.19 -10.50
N ALA A 54 12.97 26.41 -11.71
CA ALA A 54 13.25 27.75 -12.20
C ALA A 54 11.97 28.61 -12.29
N VAL A 55 10.87 28.05 -12.81
CA VAL A 55 9.56 28.72 -12.83
C VAL A 55 9.11 29.05 -11.41
N ARG A 56 9.19 28.09 -10.48
CA ARG A 56 8.80 28.29 -9.09
C ARG A 56 9.63 29.36 -8.39
N VAL A 57 10.96 29.35 -8.57
CA VAL A 57 11.86 30.36 -8.00
C VAL A 57 11.48 31.74 -8.52
N ASN A 58 11.26 31.91 -9.83
CA ASN A 58 10.84 33.19 -10.39
C ASN A 58 9.54 33.71 -9.74
N CYS A 59 8.55 32.83 -9.55
CA CYS A 59 7.30 33.20 -8.87
C CYS A 59 7.53 33.59 -7.39
N LEU A 60 8.34 32.82 -6.66
CA LEU A 60 8.65 33.09 -5.26
C LEU A 60 9.43 34.39 -5.08
N THR A 61 10.40 34.66 -5.96
CA THR A 61 11.14 35.92 -5.98
C THR A 61 10.21 37.10 -6.25
N GLN A 62 9.30 36.99 -7.22
CA GLN A 62 8.34 38.06 -7.49
C GLN A 62 7.41 38.32 -6.28
N GLN A 63 6.82 37.27 -5.70
CA GLN A 63 5.92 37.40 -4.54
C GLN A 63 6.62 37.99 -3.32
N ASP A 64 7.86 37.60 -3.07
CA ASP A 64 8.66 38.11 -1.95
C ASP A 64 9.01 39.59 -2.15
N MET A 65 9.38 39.99 -3.38
CA MET A 65 9.64 41.39 -3.70
C MET A 65 8.39 42.27 -3.57
N GLU A 66 7.22 41.78 -4.00
CA GLU A 66 5.93 42.47 -3.81
C GLU A 66 5.59 42.65 -2.32
N ALA A 67 6.04 41.73 -1.47
CA ALA A 67 5.90 41.81 -0.01
C ALA A 67 7.03 42.61 0.68
N GLY A 68 7.98 43.19 -0.06
CA GLY A 68 9.14 43.92 0.47
C GLY A 68 10.27 43.05 1.01
N GLY A 69 10.25 41.75 0.73
CA GLY A 69 11.27 40.78 1.09
C GLY A 69 12.38 40.64 0.04
N PHE A 70 13.51 40.06 0.48
CA PHE A 70 14.70 39.82 -0.36
C PHE A 70 15.26 38.40 -0.18
N PHE A 71 14.50 37.49 0.43
CA PHE A 71 14.96 36.15 0.78
C PHE A 71 15.31 35.31 -0.45
N TRP A 72 14.54 35.45 -1.54
CA TRP A 72 14.72 34.69 -2.78
C TRP A 72 15.58 35.40 -3.84
N VAL A 73 16.30 36.46 -3.48
CA VAL A 73 17.12 37.26 -4.42
C VAL A 73 18.40 36.50 -4.81
N ASP A 74 19.02 35.78 -3.88
CA ASP A 74 20.13 34.88 -4.20
C ASP A 74 19.59 33.66 -4.96
N ARG A 75 19.75 33.70 -6.28
CA ARG A 75 19.20 32.70 -7.19
C ARG A 75 19.77 31.30 -6.93
N ASP A 76 21.04 31.19 -6.59
CA ASP A 76 21.66 29.88 -6.35
C ASP A 76 21.11 29.24 -5.08
N ARG A 77 20.97 30.01 -4.00
CA ARG A 77 20.33 29.53 -2.76
C ARG A 77 18.84 29.24 -2.96
N ALA A 78 18.15 30.10 -3.69
CA ALA A 78 16.73 29.94 -4.03
C ALA A 78 16.49 28.62 -4.79
N MET A 79 17.31 28.33 -5.79
CA MET A 79 17.23 27.09 -6.56
C MET A 79 17.45 25.87 -5.67
N VAL A 80 18.45 25.88 -4.78
CA VAL A 80 18.70 24.76 -3.84
C VAL A 80 17.49 24.53 -2.93
N LEU A 81 16.98 25.58 -2.30
CA LEU A 81 15.83 25.47 -1.39
C LEU A 81 14.56 25.02 -2.12
N ALA A 82 14.27 25.58 -3.29
CA ALA A 82 13.12 25.19 -4.10
C ALA A 82 13.24 23.74 -4.59
N THR A 83 14.46 23.27 -4.90
CA THR A 83 14.72 21.85 -5.22
C THR A 83 14.35 20.94 -4.05
N VAL A 84 14.84 21.26 -2.84
CA VAL A 84 14.53 20.46 -1.64
C VAL A 84 13.02 20.45 -1.38
N GLN A 85 12.34 21.60 -1.50
CA GLN A 85 10.90 21.70 -1.33
C GLN A 85 10.13 20.86 -2.36
N ASP A 86 10.49 20.93 -3.64
CA ASP A 86 9.86 20.15 -4.71
C ASP A 86 10.02 18.66 -4.44
N ARG A 87 11.24 18.21 -4.14
CA ARG A 87 11.54 16.80 -3.83
C ARG A 87 10.77 16.28 -2.62
N VAL A 88 10.71 17.05 -1.52
CA VAL A 88 9.92 16.68 -0.33
C VAL A 88 8.44 16.58 -0.67
N PHE A 89 7.92 17.49 -1.50
CA PHE A 89 6.55 17.44 -1.98
C PHE A 89 6.28 16.19 -2.83
N GLN A 90 7.18 15.85 -3.76
CA GLN A 90 7.08 14.65 -4.59
C GLN A 90 7.06 13.37 -3.74
N VAL A 91 8.00 13.25 -2.79
CA VAL A 91 8.03 12.11 -1.87
C VAL A 91 6.74 12.00 -1.07
N SER A 92 6.26 13.12 -0.54
CA SER A 92 4.99 13.16 0.21
C SER A 92 3.80 12.72 -0.65
N ARG A 93 3.78 13.11 -1.93
CA ARG A 93 2.73 12.72 -2.89
C ARG A 93 2.75 11.22 -3.15
N VAL A 94 3.93 10.63 -3.38
CA VAL A 94 4.07 9.19 -3.60
C VAL A 94 3.70 8.40 -2.34
N LEU A 95 4.15 8.83 -1.16
CA LEU A 95 3.79 8.16 0.10
C LEU A 95 2.27 8.17 0.34
N ARG A 96 1.57 9.27 0.02
CA ARG A 96 0.10 9.31 0.06
C ARG A 96 -0.52 8.33 -0.94
N GLN A 97 0.00 8.26 -2.16
CA GLN A 97 -0.51 7.32 -3.16
C GLN A 97 -0.33 5.86 -2.69
N VAL A 98 0.84 5.52 -2.14
CA VAL A 98 1.09 4.20 -1.53
C VAL A 98 0.11 3.92 -0.40
N GLN A 99 -0.12 4.91 0.48
CA GLN A 99 -1.08 4.79 1.57
C GLN A 99 -2.49 4.51 1.04
N THR A 100 -2.96 5.26 0.04
CA THR A 100 -4.26 5.05 -0.59
C THR A 100 -4.36 3.65 -1.20
N SER A 101 -3.37 3.23 -2.00
CA SER A 101 -3.38 1.91 -2.63
C SER A 101 -3.36 0.77 -1.60
N LEU A 102 -2.53 0.85 -0.56
CA LEU A 102 -2.49 -0.17 0.49
C LEU A 102 -3.81 -0.22 1.30
N SER A 103 -4.41 0.94 1.55
CA SER A 103 -5.71 1.02 2.21
C SER A 103 -6.81 0.41 1.35
N SER A 104 -6.83 0.69 0.04
CA SER A 104 -7.77 0.05 -0.90
C SER A 104 -7.61 -1.47 -0.94
N VAL A 105 -6.38 -1.98 -1.01
CA VAL A 105 -6.11 -3.43 -0.97
C VAL A 105 -6.64 -4.05 0.32
N LEU A 106 -6.37 -3.44 1.48
CA LEU A 106 -6.90 -3.93 2.75
C LEU A 106 -8.42 -3.87 2.82
N HIS A 107 -9.06 -2.85 2.26
CA HIS A 107 -10.51 -2.73 2.29
C HIS A 107 -11.19 -3.78 1.40
N VAL A 108 -10.60 -4.06 0.22
CA VAL A 108 -11.09 -5.13 -0.68
C VAL A 108 -10.92 -6.49 -0.04
N MET A 109 -9.77 -6.76 0.58
CA MET A 109 -9.55 -8.04 1.23
C MET A 109 -10.41 -8.14 2.51
N PHE A 110 -10.43 -7.13 3.38
CA PHE A 110 -11.11 -7.17 4.67
C PHE A 110 -12.14 -6.05 4.78
N PRO A 111 -13.29 -6.16 4.10
CA PRO A 111 -14.31 -5.11 4.11
C PRO A 111 -14.92 -4.89 5.51
N LEU A 112 -14.80 -5.88 6.41
CA LEU A 112 -15.32 -5.84 7.77
C LEU A 112 -14.30 -5.35 8.81
N ASP A 113 -13.01 -5.35 8.49
CA ASP A 113 -11.97 -4.89 9.43
C ASP A 113 -11.63 -3.42 9.18
N GLY A 114 -11.42 -2.67 10.26
CA GLY A 114 -10.94 -1.30 10.16
C GLY A 114 -9.53 -1.25 9.56
N ALA A 115 -9.39 -0.69 8.35
CA ALA A 115 -8.09 -0.45 7.76
C ALA A 115 -7.31 0.59 8.60
N PRO A 116 -6.02 0.36 8.91
CA PRO A 116 -5.19 1.36 9.56
C PRO A 116 -5.19 2.67 8.77
N THR A 117 -5.43 3.80 9.46
CA THR A 117 -5.46 5.12 8.84
C THR A 117 -4.07 5.70 8.56
N THR A 118 -3.02 5.09 9.12
CA THR A 118 -1.63 5.55 8.98
C THR A 118 -0.83 4.65 8.04
N LEU A 119 0.05 5.24 7.23
CA LEU A 119 0.95 4.50 6.35
C LEU A 119 1.82 3.50 7.13
N ALA A 120 2.28 3.85 8.33
CA ALA A 120 3.05 2.94 9.18
C ALA A 120 2.23 1.70 9.60
N GLY A 121 0.95 1.89 9.94
CA GLY A 121 0.04 0.80 10.26
C GLY A 121 -0.24 -0.10 9.05
N LEU A 122 -0.41 0.51 7.87
CA LEU A 122 -0.56 -0.24 6.61
C LEU A 122 0.70 -1.05 6.32
N LEU A 123 1.88 -0.42 6.34
CA LEU A 123 3.16 -1.10 6.10
C LEU A 123 3.39 -2.23 7.10
N ALA A 124 3.02 -2.07 8.37
CA ALA A 124 3.14 -3.14 9.37
C ALA A 124 2.36 -4.41 8.98
N LYS A 125 1.19 -4.26 8.36
CA LYS A 125 0.38 -5.39 7.85
C LYS A 125 1.08 -6.11 6.69
N PHE A 126 1.79 -5.39 5.84
CA PHE A 126 2.49 -5.95 4.66
C PHE A 126 3.99 -6.20 4.89
N ARG A 127 4.52 -5.93 6.09
CA ARG A 127 5.96 -5.91 6.36
C ARG A 127 6.63 -7.28 6.28
N SER A 128 5.91 -8.35 6.58
CA SER A 128 6.46 -9.70 6.60
C SER A 128 5.66 -10.66 5.74
N ALA A 129 6.37 -11.59 5.10
CA ALA A 129 5.75 -12.68 4.37
C ALA A 129 4.82 -13.51 5.27
N SER A 130 5.11 -13.61 6.58
CA SER A 130 4.24 -14.26 7.56
C SER A 130 2.92 -13.52 7.74
N ASN A 131 2.94 -12.19 7.80
CA ASN A 131 1.72 -11.38 7.93
C ASN A 131 0.89 -11.46 6.65
N VAL A 132 1.53 -11.40 5.49
CA VAL A 132 0.83 -11.59 4.20
C VAL A 132 0.25 -13.00 4.10
N LYS A 133 0.98 -14.03 4.53
CA LYS A 133 0.49 -15.41 4.56
C LYS A 133 -0.72 -15.56 5.49
N GLU A 134 -0.65 -14.96 6.67
CA GLU A 134 -1.76 -14.97 7.63
C GLU A 134 -2.98 -14.22 7.08
N LEU A 135 -2.74 -13.10 6.40
CA LEU A 135 -3.76 -12.30 5.73
C LEU A 135 -4.44 -13.11 4.61
N VAL A 136 -3.68 -13.79 3.75
CA VAL A 136 -4.23 -14.73 2.74
C VAL A 136 -4.98 -15.88 3.41
N ARG A 137 -4.47 -16.44 4.52
CA ARG A 137 -5.14 -17.51 5.27
C ARG A 137 -6.50 -17.05 5.80
N GLN A 138 -6.58 -15.84 6.36
CA GLN A 138 -7.83 -15.27 6.86
C GLN A 138 -8.85 -15.08 5.74
N GLN A 139 -8.41 -14.63 4.56
CA GLN A 139 -9.26 -14.54 3.37
C GLN A 139 -9.81 -15.90 2.92
N LEU A 140 -8.94 -16.90 2.84
CA LEU A 140 -9.35 -18.27 2.49
C LEU A 140 -10.35 -18.82 3.52
N VAL A 141 -10.10 -18.63 4.80
CA VAL A 141 -11.03 -19.05 5.86
C VAL A 141 -12.37 -18.33 5.76
N ALA A 142 -12.38 -17.02 5.49
CA ALA A 142 -13.61 -16.26 5.29
C ALA A 142 -14.40 -16.76 4.08
N GLY A 143 -13.74 -16.97 2.94
CA GLY A 143 -14.35 -17.53 1.73
C GLY A 143 -14.91 -18.93 1.94
N VAL A 144 -14.15 -19.81 2.61
CA VAL A 144 -14.61 -21.16 2.95
C VAL A 144 -15.81 -21.11 3.91
N LYS A 145 -15.79 -20.26 4.94
CA LYS A 145 -16.93 -20.09 5.84
C LYS A 145 -18.18 -19.65 5.06
N ALA A 146 -18.04 -18.68 4.16
CA ALA A 146 -19.15 -18.18 3.34
C ALA A 146 -19.73 -19.30 2.44
N ALA A 147 -18.86 -20.02 1.72
CA ALA A 147 -19.25 -21.12 0.86
C ALA A 147 -19.93 -22.27 1.63
N LEU A 148 -19.32 -22.74 2.73
CA LEU A 148 -19.87 -23.82 3.54
C LEU A 148 -21.19 -23.42 4.22
N SER A 149 -21.34 -22.14 4.60
CA SER A 149 -22.62 -21.64 5.13
C SER A 149 -23.73 -21.72 4.07
N LEU A 150 -23.44 -21.34 2.82
CA LEU A 150 -24.41 -21.48 1.72
C LEU A 150 -24.77 -22.94 1.46
N VAL A 151 -23.77 -23.83 1.43
CA VAL A 151 -24.00 -25.28 1.30
C VAL A 151 -24.89 -25.77 2.44
N ARG A 152 -24.62 -25.36 3.68
CA ARG A 152 -25.40 -25.80 4.84
C ARG A 152 -26.86 -25.35 4.80
N VAL A 153 -27.12 -24.14 4.28
CA VAL A 153 -28.49 -23.61 4.10
C VAL A 153 -29.26 -24.39 3.03
N HIS A 154 -28.62 -24.76 1.92
CA HIS A 154 -29.29 -25.44 0.80
C HIS A 154 -29.29 -26.96 0.90
N ARG A 155 -28.31 -27.55 1.60
CA ARG A 155 -28.07 -28.99 1.72
C ARG A 155 -27.69 -29.33 3.18
N PRO A 156 -28.65 -29.30 4.12
CA PRO A 156 -28.39 -29.57 5.53
C PRO A 156 -28.01 -31.03 5.81
N ASP A 157 -28.20 -31.93 4.84
CA ASP A 157 -27.83 -33.34 4.86
C ASP A 157 -26.33 -33.57 4.59
N VAL A 158 -25.61 -32.58 4.07
CA VAL A 158 -24.17 -32.72 3.79
C VAL A 158 -23.38 -32.76 5.11
N ASP A 159 -22.55 -33.79 5.26
CA ASP A 159 -21.56 -33.91 6.33
C ASP A 159 -20.34 -33.02 6.04
N LEU A 160 -20.32 -31.84 6.66
CA LEU A 160 -19.22 -30.89 6.52
C LEU A 160 -17.91 -31.39 7.16
N ALA A 161 -17.97 -32.33 8.12
CA ALA A 161 -16.78 -32.91 8.71
C ALA A 161 -16.05 -33.79 7.71
N ALA A 162 -16.78 -34.63 6.95
CA ALA A 162 -16.22 -35.40 5.85
C ALA A 162 -15.60 -34.49 4.78
N VAL A 163 -16.28 -33.40 4.39
CA VAL A 163 -15.74 -32.42 3.41
C VAL A 163 -14.41 -31.81 3.91
N ALA A 164 -14.29 -31.52 5.20
CA ALA A 164 -13.07 -30.96 5.78
C ALA A 164 -11.87 -31.93 5.73
N THR A 165 -12.10 -33.24 5.66
CA THR A 165 -11.03 -34.24 5.51
C THR A 165 -10.45 -34.33 4.10
N GLY A 166 -11.07 -33.65 3.13
CA GLY A 166 -10.64 -33.63 1.74
C GLY A 166 -11.39 -34.64 0.87
N PRO A 167 -11.01 -34.76 -0.42
CA PRO A 167 -11.64 -35.70 -1.33
C PRO A 167 -11.40 -37.15 -0.87
N PRO A 168 -12.36 -38.07 -1.11
CA PRO A 168 -12.19 -39.47 -0.78
C PRO A 168 -10.97 -40.06 -1.49
N PRO A 169 -10.32 -41.10 -0.95
CA PRO A 169 -9.21 -41.75 -1.64
C PRO A 169 -9.67 -42.31 -2.98
N ARG A 170 -8.81 -42.19 -3.99
CA ARG A 170 -9.11 -42.65 -5.34
C ARG A 170 -8.98 -44.19 -5.40
N PRO A 171 -9.85 -44.91 -6.12
CA PRO A 171 -9.81 -46.37 -6.16
C PRO A 171 -8.50 -46.96 -6.70
N ASP A 172 -7.80 -46.19 -7.54
CA ASP A 172 -6.51 -46.53 -8.14
C ASP A 172 -5.30 -46.03 -7.34
N GLY A 173 -5.52 -45.46 -6.14
CA GLY A 173 -4.46 -44.91 -5.28
C GLY A 173 -3.84 -43.61 -5.80
N GLY A 174 -4.35 -43.04 -6.90
CA GLY A 174 -3.87 -41.78 -7.46
C GLY A 174 -4.43 -40.55 -6.75
N GLU A 175 -3.90 -39.38 -7.09
CA GLU A 175 -4.48 -38.10 -6.67
C GLU A 175 -5.66 -37.70 -7.56
N TRP A 176 -6.64 -37.00 -6.99
CA TRP A 176 -7.71 -36.38 -7.77
C TRP A 176 -7.16 -35.20 -8.56
N ASN A 177 -7.39 -35.19 -9.88
CA ASN A 177 -7.17 -33.99 -10.67
C ASN A 177 -8.29 -32.99 -10.40
N MET A 178 -8.02 -31.98 -9.57
CA MET A 178 -9.03 -30.99 -9.17
C MET A 178 -9.34 -29.94 -10.23
N ARG A 179 -8.51 -29.78 -11.28
CA ARG A 179 -8.73 -28.75 -12.32
C ARG A 179 -10.12 -28.80 -12.99
N PRO A 180 -10.63 -29.95 -13.47
CA PRO A 180 -11.97 -30.01 -14.06
C PRO A 180 -13.06 -29.63 -13.06
N HIS A 181 -12.91 -30.00 -11.78
CA HIS A 181 -13.86 -29.64 -10.73
C HIS A 181 -13.86 -28.13 -10.47
N TYR A 182 -12.68 -27.50 -10.42
CA TYR A 182 -12.57 -26.04 -10.31
C TYR A 182 -13.18 -25.31 -11.51
N ALA A 183 -12.96 -25.80 -12.73
CA ALA A 183 -13.54 -25.23 -13.93
C ALA A 183 -15.08 -25.30 -13.91
N ALA A 184 -15.64 -26.43 -13.49
CA ALA A 184 -17.09 -26.63 -13.41
C ALA A 184 -17.78 -25.69 -12.41
N VAL A 185 -17.10 -25.28 -11.34
CA VAL A 185 -17.69 -24.40 -10.30
C VAL A 185 -17.36 -22.92 -10.47
N ARG A 186 -16.50 -22.56 -11.42
CA ARG A 186 -15.95 -21.20 -11.56
C ARG A 186 -17.04 -20.14 -11.72
N GLN A 187 -17.96 -20.33 -12.66
CA GLN A 187 -19.04 -19.38 -12.92
C GLN A 187 -19.92 -19.16 -11.68
N TYR A 188 -20.20 -20.22 -10.91
CA TYR A 188 -20.98 -20.11 -9.68
C TYR A 188 -20.20 -19.41 -8.57
N ALA A 189 -18.89 -19.64 -8.48
CA ALA A 189 -18.03 -18.94 -7.53
C ALA A 189 -18.04 -17.43 -7.80
N GLU A 190 -17.95 -17.00 -9.07
CA GLU A 190 -18.04 -15.59 -9.47
C GLU A 190 -19.39 -14.98 -9.06
N GLN A 191 -20.52 -15.65 -9.36
CA GLN A 191 -21.86 -15.19 -8.95
C GLN A 191 -22.04 -15.10 -7.43
N ILE A 192 -21.46 -16.05 -6.68
CA ILE A 192 -21.52 -16.05 -5.22
C ILE A 192 -20.71 -14.87 -4.67
N VAL A 193 -19.53 -14.58 -5.23
CA VAL A 193 -18.71 -13.42 -4.84
C VAL A 193 -19.50 -12.13 -5.09
N ASP A 194 -20.08 -11.95 -6.27
CA ASP A 194 -20.88 -10.76 -6.60
C ASP A 194 -22.03 -10.55 -5.59
N LEU A 195 -22.72 -11.64 -5.22
CA LEU A 195 -23.81 -11.58 -4.25
C LEU A 195 -23.32 -11.18 -2.84
N PHE A 196 -22.15 -11.67 -2.41
CA PHE A 196 -21.56 -11.28 -1.14
C PHE A 196 -21.05 -9.83 -1.17
N GLU A 197 -20.46 -9.37 -2.26
CA GLU A 197 -20.03 -7.98 -2.41
C GLU A 197 -21.21 -7.00 -2.35
N GLN A 198 -22.30 -7.30 -3.06
CA GLN A 198 -23.53 -6.50 -3.00
C GLN A 198 -24.10 -6.44 -1.58
N ARG A 199 -24.11 -7.57 -0.85
CA ARG A 199 -24.56 -7.60 0.54
C ARG A 199 -23.63 -6.85 1.48
N ALA A 200 -22.32 -6.97 1.30
CA ALA A 200 -21.33 -6.23 2.09
C ALA A 200 -21.49 -4.72 1.90
N GLN A 201 -21.68 -4.26 0.66
CA GLN A 201 -21.96 -2.86 0.35
C GLN A 201 -23.25 -2.36 1.01
N ALA A 202 -24.33 -3.16 0.98
CA ALA A 202 -25.58 -2.80 1.64
C ALA A 202 -25.43 -2.71 3.18
N ILE A 203 -24.61 -3.57 3.80
CA ILE A 203 -24.34 -3.49 5.25
C ILE A 203 -23.53 -2.23 5.58
N LEU A 204 -22.56 -1.87 4.74
CA LEU A 204 -21.73 -0.68 4.94
C LEU A 204 -22.50 0.63 4.73
N GLN A 205 -23.50 0.65 3.84
CA GLN A 205 -24.36 1.83 3.62
C GLN A 205 -25.40 2.06 4.73
N ASN A 206 -25.72 1.03 5.51
CA ASN A 206 -26.70 1.08 6.61
C ASN A 206 -26.05 1.27 7.99
N ARG A 207 -24.74 1.59 8.04
CA ARG A 207 -23.99 1.93 9.27
C ARG A 207 -23.56 3.38 9.23
#